data_AF-A0A7X2MHB7-F1
#
_entry.id   AF-A0A7X2MHB7-F1
#
_cell.length_a   1.000
_cell.length_b   1.000
_cell.length_c   1.000
_cell.angle_alpha   90.00
_cell.angle_beta   90.00
_cell.angle_gamma   90.00
#
_symmetry.space_group_name_H-M   'P 1'
#
loop_
_entity.id
_entity.type
_entity.pdbx_description
1 polymer ?
#
loop_
_entity_poly.entity_id
_entity_poly.type
_entity_poly.pdbx_seq_one_letter_code
_entity_poly.pdbx_strand_id
1 'polypeptide(L)'
;THDTARILTLAKGDKDKVRQALVFMFMLIGSPCIYYGTEIGMSGGPDPDCRRCMIWDEHQQDLRMFGFMKELINIRKKHEKVLNYSNITWGLVDKGNQGVELTRELPGCKVQSIFNFGKNKIDIKVDGKKILTSNIEKNEIAPGGFIINFA
;
A
#
# COMPACT_ATOMS: atom_id res chain seq x y z
N THR A 1 5.58 -13.86 -6.35
CA THR A 1 5.51 -15.27 -5.91
C THR A 1 6.89 -15.88 -6.08
N HIS A 2 7.03 -17.20 -6.02
CA HIS A 2 8.29 -17.90 -6.28
C HIS A 2 8.74 -17.91 -7.75
N ASP A 3 7.93 -17.36 -8.66
CA ASP A 3 8.20 -17.30 -10.11
C ASP A 3 8.38 -15.86 -10.63
N THR A 4 8.41 -14.89 -9.72
CA THR A 4 8.58 -13.47 -10.06
C THR A 4 9.78 -12.91 -9.29
N ALA A 5 10.43 -11.88 -9.83
CA ALA A 5 11.35 -11.09 -9.03
C ALA A 5 10.64 -10.54 -7.77
N ARG A 6 11.39 -10.38 -6.67
CA ARG A 6 10.84 -9.82 -5.43
C ARG A 6 10.41 -8.37 -5.67
N ILE A 7 9.31 -7.95 -5.04
CA ILE A 7 8.71 -6.63 -5.27
C ILE A 7 9.70 -5.49 -4.98
N LEU A 8 10.58 -5.65 -3.98
CA LEU A 8 11.62 -4.66 -3.70
C LEU A 8 12.64 -4.52 -4.83
N THR A 9 13.00 -5.63 -5.48
CA THR A 9 13.88 -5.61 -6.66
C THR A 9 13.19 -4.95 -7.85
N LEU A 10 11.91 -5.26 -8.09
CA LEU A 10 11.11 -4.59 -9.13
C LEU A 10 10.98 -3.08 -8.87
N ALA A 11 10.86 -2.70 -7.61
CA ALA A 11 10.86 -1.29 -7.18
C ALA A 11 12.25 -0.65 -7.18
N LYS A 12 13.31 -1.34 -7.62
CA LYS A 12 14.70 -0.86 -7.62
C LYS A 12 15.19 -0.40 -6.23
N GLY A 13 14.76 -1.11 -5.18
CA GLY A 13 15.09 -0.78 -3.80
C GLY A 13 14.22 0.31 -3.18
N ASP A 14 13.28 0.89 -3.93
CA ASP A 14 12.37 1.94 -3.44
C ASP A 14 11.28 1.35 -2.55
N LYS A 15 11.49 1.47 -1.23
CA LYS A 15 10.58 0.96 -0.21
C LYS A 15 9.27 1.72 -0.15
N ASP A 16 9.22 2.98 -0.57
CA ASP A 16 7.99 3.76 -0.59
C ASP A 16 7.05 3.24 -1.66
N LYS A 17 7.58 2.95 -2.85
CA LYS A 17 6.82 2.26 -3.91
C LYS A 17 6.30 0.89 -3.48
N VAL A 18 7.11 0.11 -2.75
CA VAL A 18 6.67 -1.18 -2.21
C VAL A 18 5.51 -0.99 -1.24
N ARG A 19 5.62 -0.05 -0.28
CA ARG A 19 4.55 0.27 0.67
C ARG A 19 3.28 0.72 -0.04
N GLN A 20 3.40 1.62 -1.03
CA GLN A 20 2.28 2.10 -1.83
C GLN A 20 1.57 0.96 -2.57
N ALA A 21 2.33 0.07 -3.22
CA ALA A 21 1.78 -1.10 -3.93
C ALA A 21 1.08 -2.07 -2.97
N LEU A 22 1.63 -2.29 -1.78
CA LEU A 22 1.03 -3.13 -0.74
C LEU A 22 -0.28 -2.53 -0.22
N VAL A 23 -0.30 -1.22 0.09
CA VAL A 23 -1.55 -0.55 0.49
C VAL A 23 -2.59 -0.68 -0.62
N PHE A 24 -2.21 -0.42 -1.87
CA PHE A 24 -3.12 -0.55 -3.01
C PHE A 24 -3.73 -1.95 -3.10
N MET A 25 -2.89 -3.00 -3.06
CA MET A 25 -3.35 -4.40 -3.03
C MET A 25 -4.32 -4.67 -1.86
N PHE A 26 -4.03 -4.11 -0.68
CA PHE A 26 -4.86 -4.28 0.51
C PHE A 26 -6.17 -3.47 0.48
N MET A 27 -6.35 -2.53 -0.43
CA MET A 27 -7.63 -1.80 -0.62
C MET A 27 -8.55 -2.49 -1.65
N LEU A 28 -8.02 -3.44 -2.43
CA LEU A 28 -8.80 -4.21 -3.40
C LEU A 28 -9.68 -5.28 -2.73
N ILE A 29 -10.70 -5.72 -3.47
CA ILE A 29 -11.54 -6.88 -3.13
C ILE A 29 -10.71 -8.15 -3.30
N GLY A 30 -10.92 -9.13 -2.41
CA GLY A 30 -10.31 -10.45 -2.50
C GLY A 30 -9.50 -10.82 -1.28
N SER A 31 -8.61 -11.80 -1.43
CA SER A 31 -7.73 -12.29 -0.37
C SER A 31 -6.28 -11.93 -0.71
N PRO A 32 -5.70 -10.87 -0.07
CA PRO A 32 -4.32 -10.50 -0.35
C PRO A 32 -3.36 -11.62 0.07
N CYS A 33 -2.41 -11.94 -0.81
CA CYS A 33 -1.38 -12.94 -0.57
C CYS A 33 0.00 -12.27 -0.63
N ILE A 34 0.85 -12.55 0.36
CA ILE A 34 2.19 -11.97 0.48
C ILE A 34 3.22 -13.09 0.31
N TYR A 35 4.25 -12.84 -0.48
CA TYR A 35 5.35 -13.77 -0.65
C TYR A 35 6.39 -13.57 0.47
N TYR A 36 6.77 -14.66 1.16
CA TYR A 36 7.60 -14.61 2.37
C TYR A 36 8.83 -13.73 2.23
N GLY A 37 9.16 -12.98 3.27
CA GLY A 37 10.27 -12.05 3.27
C GLY A 37 9.96 -10.69 2.66
N THR A 38 8.80 -10.50 2.00
CA THR A 38 8.38 -9.18 1.52
C THR A 38 8.16 -8.23 2.68
N GLU A 39 7.58 -8.74 3.77
CA GLU A 39 7.29 -8.05 5.02
C GLU A 39 8.53 -7.55 5.77
N ILE A 40 9.71 -8.12 5.48
CA ILE A 40 10.99 -7.69 6.06
C ILE A 40 11.93 -7.10 5.00
N GLY A 41 11.42 -6.81 3.79
CA GLY A 41 12.18 -6.14 2.75
C GLY A 41 13.24 -7.01 2.04
N MET A 42 13.02 -8.31 1.91
CA MET A 42 13.92 -9.16 1.11
C MET A 42 13.91 -8.75 -0.37
N SER A 43 15.11 -8.66 -0.96
CA SER A 43 15.34 -8.47 -2.40
C SER A 43 15.77 -9.79 -3.06
N GLY A 44 15.60 -9.85 -4.37
CA GLY A 44 15.97 -10.98 -5.22
C GLY A 44 15.41 -10.81 -6.64
N GLY A 45 16.21 -11.13 -7.66
CA GLY A 45 15.81 -11.18 -9.06
C GLY A 45 14.81 -12.30 -9.37
N PRO A 46 14.61 -12.64 -10.66
CA PRO A 46 13.79 -13.78 -11.07
C PRO A 46 14.28 -15.12 -10.47
N ASP A 47 13.49 -16.18 -10.63
CA ASP A 47 13.88 -17.56 -10.24
C ASP A 47 15.31 -17.88 -10.71
N PRO A 48 16.21 -18.39 -9.84
CA PRO A 48 16.01 -18.80 -8.44
C PRO A 48 16.28 -17.75 -7.37
N ASP A 49 16.68 -16.54 -7.75
CA ASP A 49 17.11 -15.53 -6.79
C ASP A 49 15.96 -15.03 -5.89
N CYS A 50 14.71 -15.14 -6.33
CA CYS A 50 13.55 -14.88 -5.49
C CYS A 50 13.32 -15.94 -4.40
N ARG A 51 14.04 -17.06 -4.41
CA ARG A 51 13.88 -18.21 -3.50
C ARG A 51 14.98 -18.31 -2.43
N ARG A 52 15.71 -17.22 -2.17
CA ARG A 52 16.68 -17.12 -1.06
C ARG A 52 16.05 -17.51 0.29
N CYS A 53 16.85 -18.12 1.16
CA CYS A 53 16.43 -18.47 2.52
C CYS A 53 15.86 -17.25 3.27
N MET A 54 14.85 -17.49 4.09
CA MET A 54 14.27 -16.46 4.96
C MET A 54 15.33 -15.90 5.91
N ILE A 55 15.35 -14.58 6.08
CA ILE A 55 16.23 -13.90 7.02
C ILE A 55 15.56 -13.95 8.40
N TRP A 56 16.05 -14.82 9.28
CA TRP A 56 15.54 -14.96 10.64
C TRP A 56 16.22 -14.05 11.65
N ASP A 57 17.45 -13.62 11.38
CA ASP A 57 18.17 -12.66 12.21
C ASP A 57 17.52 -11.27 12.08
N GLU A 58 16.88 -10.80 13.15
CA GLU A 58 16.18 -9.52 13.20
C GLU A 58 17.08 -8.33 12.86
N HIS A 59 18.39 -8.43 13.15
CA HIS A 59 19.35 -7.36 12.82
C HIS A 59 19.54 -7.17 11.32
N GLN A 60 19.17 -8.16 10.51
CA GLN A 60 19.21 -8.13 9.06
C GLN A 60 17.85 -7.84 8.41
N GLN A 61 16.79 -7.66 9.22
CA GLN A 61 15.44 -7.39 8.75
C GLN A 61 15.14 -5.88 8.65
N ASP A 62 14.29 -5.50 7.70
CA ASP A 62 13.67 -4.17 7.75
C ASP A 62 12.49 -4.13 8.72
N LEU A 63 12.79 -3.81 9.99
CA LEU A 63 11.77 -3.71 11.04
C LEU A 63 10.73 -2.60 10.79
N ARG A 64 11.06 -1.58 9.98
CA ARG A 64 10.09 -0.55 9.59
C ARG A 64 9.07 -1.11 8.60
N MET A 65 9.52 -1.88 7.60
CA MET A 65 8.61 -2.60 6.70
C MET A 65 7.74 -3.60 7.47
N PHE A 66 8.34 -4.30 8.44
CA PHE A 66 7.61 -5.28 9.25
C PHE A 66 6.52 -4.64 10.11
N GLY A 67 6.84 -3.53 10.78
CA GLY A 67 5.86 -2.73 11.52
C GLY A 67 4.74 -2.21 10.63
N PHE A 68 5.09 -1.65 9.47
CA PHE A 68 4.14 -1.19 8.47
C PHE A 68 3.19 -2.32 8.00
N MET A 69 3.70 -3.51 7.73
CA MET A 69 2.86 -4.64 7.32
C MET A 69 1.89 -5.08 8.41
N LYS A 70 2.33 -5.11 9.68
CA LYS A 70 1.45 -5.39 10.82
C LYS A 70 0.33 -4.35 10.93
N GLU A 71 0.67 -3.07 10.79
CA GLU A 71 -0.30 -1.98 10.83
C GLU A 71 -1.31 -2.09 9.67
N LEU A 72 -0.84 -2.32 8.44
CA LEU A 72 -1.69 -2.48 7.26
C LEU A 72 -2.66 -3.66 7.39
N ILE A 73 -2.18 -4.80 7.88
CA ILE A 73 -3.02 -5.99 8.15
C ILE A 73 -4.06 -5.66 9.23
N ASN A 74 -3.67 -4.96 10.29
CA ASN A 74 -4.59 -4.57 11.36
C ASN A 74 -5.69 -3.62 10.85
N ILE A 75 -5.35 -2.66 9.99
CA ILE A 75 -6.32 -1.77 9.32
C ILE A 75 -7.30 -2.60 8.50
N ARG A 76 -6.82 -3.52 7.66
CA ARG A 76 -7.71 -4.35 6.83
C ARG A 76 -8.66 -5.20 7.67
N LYS A 77 -8.17 -5.81 8.77
CA LYS A 77 -9.00 -6.60 9.70
C LYS A 77 -10.05 -5.74 10.39
N LYS A 78 -9.65 -4.58 10.92
CA LYS A 78 -10.57 -3.66 11.62
C LYS A 78 -11.71 -3.18 10.72
N HIS A 79 -11.46 -3.09 9.42
CA HIS A 79 -12.39 -2.58 8.43
C HIS A 79 -12.80 -3.64 7.40
N GLU A 80 -12.75 -4.91 7.78
CA GLU A 80 -12.96 -6.04 6.87
C GLU A 80 -14.33 -6.02 6.19
N LYS A 81 -15.37 -5.56 6.91
CA LYS A 81 -16.74 -5.54 6.37
C LYS A 81 -16.83 -4.69 5.10
N VAL A 82 -16.38 -3.44 5.19
CA VAL A 82 -16.40 -2.53 4.04
C VAL A 82 -15.39 -2.94 2.97
N LEU A 83 -14.20 -3.40 3.35
CA LEU A 83 -13.14 -3.79 2.40
C LEU A 83 -13.40 -5.13 1.67
N ASN A 84 -14.22 -6.01 2.23
CA ASN A 84 -14.57 -7.30 1.61
C ASN A 84 -15.91 -7.25 0.87
N TYR A 85 -16.91 -6.52 1.38
CA TYR A 85 -18.29 -6.63 0.89
C TYR A 85 -18.81 -5.40 0.12
N SER A 86 -18.11 -4.25 0.14
CA SER A 86 -18.51 -3.12 -0.70
C SER A 86 -17.99 -3.27 -2.13
N ASN A 87 -18.62 -2.58 -3.08
CA ASN A 87 -18.01 -2.32 -4.39
C ASN A 87 -16.86 -1.31 -4.27
N ILE A 88 -16.00 -1.27 -5.30
CA ILE A 88 -14.95 -0.25 -5.46
C ILE A 88 -15.44 0.80 -6.46
N THR A 89 -15.42 2.06 -6.04
CA THR A 89 -15.55 3.20 -6.94
C THR A 89 -14.16 3.77 -7.22
N TRP A 90 -13.82 3.91 -8.50
CA TRP A 90 -12.54 4.44 -8.96
C TRP A 90 -12.65 5.91 -9.33
N GLY A 91 -11.64 6.70 -8.98
CA GLY A 91 -11.55 8.12 -9.32
C GLY A 91 -10.13 8.51 -9.72
N LEU A 92 -10.01 9.62 -10.44
CA LEU A 92 -8.76 10.31 -10.71
C LEU A 92 -8.79 11.64 -9.96
N VAL A 93 -7.71 11.98 -9.27
CA VAL A 93 -7.67 13.18 -8.40
C VAL A 93 -6.90 14.35 -9.02
N ASP A 94 -6.27 14.14 -10.18
CA ASP A 94 -5.55 15.17 -10.91
C ASP A 94 -5.81 15.07 -12.43
N LYS A 95 -5.54 16.17 -13.14
CA LYS A 95 -5.72 16.25 -14.61
C LYS A 95 -4.67 15.46 -15.39
N GLY A 96 -3.55 15.11 -14.76
CA GLY A 96 -2.47 14.32 -15.35
C GLY A 96 -2.67 12.81 -15.23
N ASN A 97 -3.79 12.36 -14.63
CA ASN A 97 -4.14 10.95 -14.39
C ASN A 97 -3.05 10.19 -13.63
N GLN A 98 -2.36 10.85 -12.70
CA GLN A 98 -1.27 10.29 -11.91
C GLN A 98 -1.69 9.96 -10.48
N GLY A 99 -2.76 10.58 -10.00
CA GLY A 99 -3.40 10.36 -8.73
C GLY A 99 -4.65 9.50 -8.91
N VAL A 100 -4.68 8.36 -8.21
CA VAL A 100 -5.79 7.40 -8.25
C VAL A 100 -6.48 7.37 -6.90
N GLU A 101 -7.80 7.42 -6.92
CA GLU A 101 -8.66 7.27 -5.74
C GLU A 101 -9.45 5.96 -5.81
N LEU A 102 -9.49 5.24 -4.70
CA LEU A 102 -10.40 4.13 -4.46
C LEU A 102 -11.31 4.47 -3.28
N THR A 103 -12.62 4.44 -3.52
CA THR A 103 -13.63 4.59 -2.48
C THR A 103 -14.39 3.27 -2.29
N ARG A 104 -14.57 2.89 -1.02
CA ARG A 104 -15.30 1.70 -0.54
C ARG A 104 -16.36 2.17 0.45
N GLU A 105 -17.62 1.83 0.25
CA GLU A 105 -18.70 2.37 1.07
C GLU A 105 -19.78 1.33 1.38
N LEU A 106 -20.16 1.27 2.66
CA LEU A 106 -21.35 0.60 3.18
C LEU A 106 -22.11 1.61 4.06
N PRO A 107 -23.39 1.36 4.39
CA PRO A 107 -24.14 2.26 5.28
C PRO A 107 -23.38 2.53 6.59
N GLY A 108 -23.05 3.81 6.82
CA GLY A 108 -22.34 4.26 8.02
C GLY A 108 -20.83 4.00 8.04
N CYS A 109 -20.21 3.56 6.94
CA CYS A 109 -18.76 3.39 6.86
C CYS A 109 -18.23 3.63 5.44
N LYS A 110 -17.36 4.61 5.29
CA LYS A 110 -16.65 4.91 4.05
C LYS A 110 -15.14 4.83 4.25
N VAL A 111 -14.47 4.13 3.34
CA VAL A 111 -13.01 4.11 3.21
C VAL A 111 -12.64 4.79 1.92
N GLN A 112 -11.81 5.81 2.01
CA GLN A 112 -11.24 6.51 0.88
C GLN A 112 -9.74 6.32 0.90
N SER A 113 -9.16 5.92 -0.23
CA SER A 113 -7.70 5.82 -0.38
C SER A 113 -7.26 6.54 -1.64
N ILE A 114 -6.23 7.37 -1.52
CA ILE A 114 -5.70 8.16 -2.64
C ILE A 114 -4.20 7.88 -2.76
N PHE A 115 -3.73 7.62 -3.97
CA PHE A 115 -2.36 7.23 -4.29
C PHE A 115 -1.76 8.18 -5.32
N ASN A 116 -0.54 8.66 -5.09
CA ASN A 116 0.20 9.44 -6.07
C ASN A 116 1.23 8.55 -6.80
N PHE A 117 0.89 8.09 -7.99
CA PHE A 117 1.80 7.34 -8.88
C PHE A 117 2.64 8.25 -9.78
N GLY A 118 2.45 9.57 -9.65
CA GLY A 118 3.07 10.58 -10.47
C GLY A 118 4.46 11.04 -10.05
N LYS A 119 4.91 12.10 -10.72
CA LYS A 119 6.17 12.80 -10.42
C LYS A 119 5.97 14.14 -9.73
N ASN A 120 4.75 14.66 -9.75
CA ASN A 120 4.39 15.93 -9.14
C ASN A 120 3.55 15.70 -7.89
N LYS A 121 3.52 16.68 -6.98
CA LYS A 121 2.59 16.66 -5.85
C LYS A 121 1.15 16.76 -6.35
N ILE A 122 0.23 16.11 -5.63
CA ILE A 122 -1.21 16.21 -5.89
C ILE A 122 -1.91 16.79 -4.66
N ASP A 123 -2.73 17.82 -4.88
CA ASP A 123 -3.59 18.38 -3.85
C ASP A 123 -4.70 17.39 -3.50
N ILE A 124 -4.97 17.25 -2.21
CA ILE A 124 -6.03 16.37 -1.71
C ILE A 124 -6.95 17.11 -0.75
N LYS A 125 -8.25 16.91 -0.96
CA LYS A 125 -9.31 17.30 -0.02
C LYS A 125 -9.91 16.01 0.52
N VAL A 126 -9.52 15.65 1.74
CA VAL A 126 -9.93 14.43 2.43
C VAL A 126 -10.66 14.84 3.69
N ASP A 127 -11.93 14.44 3.79
CA ASP A 127 -12.77 14.67 4.96
C ASP A 127 -12.81 13.42 5.83
N GLY A 128 -12.53 13.54 7.13
CA GLY A 128 -12.59 12.41 8.07
C GLY A 128 -11.25 12.12 8.76
N LYS A 129 -11.14 10.92 9.34
CA LYS A 129 -9.96 10.52 10.12
C LYS A 129 -8.93 9.83 9.22
N LYS A 130 -7.77 10.47 9.09
CA LYS A 130 -6.56 9.88 8.49
C LYS A 130 -6.12 8.67 9.32
N ILE A 131 -6.02 7.49 8.68
CA ILE A 131 -5.63 6.24 9.35
C ILE A 131 -4.19 5.88 9.05
N LEU A 132 -3.79 5.93 7.78
CA LEU A 132 -2.44 5.62 7.36
C LEU A 132 -2.04 6.55 6.23
N THR A 133 -0.83 7.10 6.32
CA THR A 133 -0.32 8.08 5.37
C THR A 133 1.14 7.82 5.05
N SER A 134 1.56 8.18 3.84
CA SER A 134 2.96 8.25 3.46
C SER A 134 3.17 9.43 2.54
N ASN A 135 4.27 10.16 2.76
CA ASN A 135 4.74 11.28 1.94
C ASN A 135 3.65 12.36 1.76
N ILE A 136 3.03 12.77 2.87
CA ILE A 136 2.06 13.87 2.92
C ILE A 136 2.71 15.12 3.47
N GLU A 137 2.56 16.22 2.76
CA GLU A 137 2.98 17.55 3.20
C GLU A 137 1.76 18.47 3.18
N LYS A 138 1.33 18.95 4.36
CA LYS A 138 0.10 19.74 4.51
C LYS A 138 -1.13 18.99 3.95
N ASN A 139 -1.60 19.39 2.76
CA ASN A 139 -2.74 18.81 2.03
C ASN A 139 -2.32 18.31 0.64
N GLU A 140 -1.04 18.01 0.46
CA GLU A 140 -0.51 17.44 -0.77
C GLU A 140 0.06 16.04 -0.51
N ILE A 141 -0.14 15.13 -1.46
CA ILE A 141 0.57 13.85 -1.51
C ILE A 141 1.75 14.00 -2.46
N ALA A 142 2.98 13.85 -1.96
CA ALA A 142 4.18 13.81 -2.78
C ALA A 142 4.30 12.49 -3.57
N PRO A 143 5.14 12.43 -4.61
CA PRO A 143 5.36 11.20 -5.40
C PRO A 143 5.62 9.95 -4.55
N GLY A 144 4.97 8.83 -4.90
CA GLY A 144 5.05 7.58 -4.14
C GLY A 144 4.26 7.59 -2.83
N GLY A 145 3.61 8.71 -2.50
CA GLY A 145 2.77 8.85 -1.31
C GLY A 145 1.37 8.29 -1.48
N PHE A 146 0.69 8.16 -0.35
CA PHE A 146 -0.71 7.74 -0.29
C PHE A 146 -1.37 8.19 1.02
N ILE A 147 -2.69 8.14 1.03
CA ILE A 147 -3.52 8.33 2.21
C ILE A 147 -4.62 7.27 2.25
N ILE A 148 -4.92 6.77 3.44
CA ILE A 148 -6.14 6.04 3.76
C ILE A 148 -6.91 6.85 4.79
N ASN A 149 -8.17 7.09 4.50
CA ASN A 149 -9.06 7.91 5.29
C ASN A 149 -10.38 7.17 5.54
N PHE A 150 -10.95 7.38 6.74
CA PHE A 150 -12.22 6.81 7.16
C PHE A 150 -13.19 7.91 7.56
N ALA A 151 -14.39 7.82 7.00
CA ALA A 151 -15.53 8.69 7.28
C ALA A 151 -16.77 7.86 7.66
#